data_AF-A0A3B9FJS6-F1
#
_entry.id   AF-A0A3B9FJS6-F1
#
_cell.length_a   1.000
_cell.length_b   1.000
_cell.length_c   1.000
_cell.angle_alpha   90.00
_cell.angle_beta   90.00
_cell.angle_gamma   90.00
#
_symmetry.space_group_name_H-M   'P 1'
#
loop_
_entity.id
_entity.type
_entity.pdbx_description
1 polymer ?
#
loop_
_entity_poly.entity_id
_entity_poly.type
_entity_poly.pdbx_seq_one_letter_code
_entity_poly.pdbx_strand_id
1 'polypeptide(L)' 'MPNTEVLLVKHIEKLGSEGDVVKVRSGYARNYLIP' A
#
# COMPACT_ATOMS: atom_id res chain seq x y z
N MET A 1 15.62 -5.09 0.76
CA MET A 1 14.78 -4.37 -0.22
C MET A 1 14.08 -3.22 0.50
N PRO A 2 13.92 -2.04 -0.12
CA PRO A 2 13.27 -0.90 0.53
C PRO A 2 11.76 -1.15 0.71
N ASN A 3 11.24 -0.70 1.85
CA ASN A 3 9.81 -0.68 2.18
C ASN A 3 9.34 0.78 2.21
N THR A 4 8.07 1.01 1.90
CA THR A 4 7.41 2.31 1.85
C THR A 4 6.10 2.24 2.62
N GLU A 5 5.78 3.29 3.36
CA GLU A 5 4.50 3.45 4.05
C GLU A 5 3.53 4.19 3.14
N VAL A 6 2.31 3.67 3.01
CA VAL A 6 1.27 4.22 2.13
C VAL A 6 -0.06 4.28 2.87
N LEU A 7 -0.83 5.34 2.59
CA LEU A 7 -2.22 5.48 3.04
C LEU A 7 -3.14 4.79 2.04
N LEU A 8 -3.96 3.86 2.51
CA LEU A 8 -4.97 3.22 1.70
C LEU A 8 -6.18 4.14 1.53
N VAL A 9 -6.46 4.55 0.30
CA VAL A 9 -7.65 5.39 -0.03
C VAL A 9 -8.91 4.56 -0.28
N LYS A 10 -8.81 3.23 -0.23
CA LYS A 10 -9.92 2.29 -0.35
C LYS A 10 -9.55 0.98 0.35
N HIS A 11 -10.55 0.19 0.71
CA HIS A 11 -10.32 -1.17 1.21
C HIS A 11 -9.64 -2.05 0.15
N ILE A 12 -8.58 -2.74 0.55
CA ILE A 12 -7.86 -3.72 -0.28
C ILE A 12 -7.82 -5.04 0.48
N GLU A 13 -8.45 -6.06 -0.10
CA GLU A 13 -8.53 -7.39 0.48
C GLU A 13 -7.10 -7.92 0.80
N LYS A 14 -6.90 -8.41 2.03
CA LYS A 14 -5.62 -8.92 2.55
C LYS A 14 -4.50 -7.89 2.71
N LEU A 15 -4.79 -6.59 2.55
CA LEU A 15 -3.82 -5.52 2.79
C LEU A 15 -4.25 -4.56 3.90
N GLY A 16 -5.51 -4.09 3.87
CA GLY A 16 -6.03 -3.17 4.89
C GLY A 16 -7.34 -2.48 4.46
N SER A 17 -7.88 -1.67 5.37
CA SER A 17 -9.09 -0.87 5.16
C SER A 17 -8.76 0.54 4.68
N GLU A 18 -9.77 1.25 4.20
CA GLU A 18 -9.64 2.66 3.85
C GLU A 18 -9.23 3.48 5.09
N GLY A 19 -8.24 4.35 4.92
CA GLY A 19 -7.65 5.16 5.99
C GLY A 19 -6.46 4.50 6.71
N ASP A 20 -6.18 3.22 6.45
CA ASP A 20 -5.05 2.54 7.09
C ASP A 20 -3.72 2.96 6.47
N VAL A 21 -2.71 3.17 7.31
CA VAL A 21 -1.32 3.34 6.88
C VAL A 21 -0.62 1.99 6.96
N VAL A 22 -0.21 1.46 5.80
CA VAL A 22 0.42 0.13 5.70
C VAL A 22 1.83 0.20 5.14
N LYS A 23 2.71 -0.69 5.62
CA LYS A 23 4.09 -0.79 5.16
C LYS A 23 4.24 -1.90 4.13
N VAL A 24 4.53 -1.53 2.89
CA VAL A 24 4.65 -2.46 1.76
C VAL A 24 6.03 -2.36 1.11
N ARG A 25 6.36 -3.30 0.23
CA ARG A 25 7.59 -3.22 -0.58
C ARG A 25 7.45 -2.08 -1.60
N SER A 26 8.51 -1.31 -1.80
CA SER A 26 8.47 -0.13 -2.68
C SER A 26 8.11 -0.47 -4.15
N GLY A 27 8.42 -1.67 -4.63
CA GLY A 27 8.00 -2.13 -5.96
C GLY A 27 6.50 -2.38 -6.06
N TYR A 28 5.88 -2.91 -5.01
CA TYR A 28 4.44 -3.13 -4.96
C TYR A 28 3.67 -1.79 -4.87
N ALA A 29 4.15 -0.85 -4.05
CA ALA A 29 3.57 0.49 -3.99
C ALA A 29 3.57 1.19 -5.35
N ARG A 30 4.72 1.24 -6.04
CA ARG A 30 4.88 1.99 -7.29
C ARG A 30 4.28 1.35 -8.54
N ASN A 31 4.15 0.03 -8.58
CA ASN A 31 3.70 -0.66 -9.79
C ASN A 31 2.26 -1.15 -9.72
N TYR A 32 1.68 -1.25 -8.52
CA TYR A 32 0.35 -1.83 -8.32
C TYR A 32 -0.60 -0.92 -7.54
N LEU A 33 -0.10 -0.20 -6.52
CA LEU A 33 -0.97 0.66 -5.70
C LEU A 33 -1.09 2.09 -6.24
N ILE A 34 -0.06 2.60 -6.92
CA ILE A 34 -0.02 3.94 -7.51
C ILE A 34 0.25 3.76 -9.01
N PRO A 35 -0.76 3.69 -9.89
CA PRO A 35 -0.53 3.81 -11.33
C PRO A 35 -0.09 5.22 -11.72
#